data_AF-A0A3B8MTK3-F1
#
_entry.id   AF-A0A3B8MTK3-F1
#
_cell.length_a   1.000
_cell.length_b   1.000
_cell.length_c   1.000
_cell.angle_alpha   90.00
_cell.angle_beta   90.00
_cell.angle_gamma   90.00
#
_symmetry.space_group_name_H-M   'P 1'
#
loop_
_entity.id
_entity.type
_entity.pdbx_description
1 polymer ?
#
loop_
_entity_poly.entity_id
_entity_poly.type
_entity_poly.pdbx_seq_one_letter_code
_entity_poly.pdbx_strand_id
1 'polypeptide(L)'
;MRFYGDLHVHVARSIKGAPVKIAASKNLTVLNILEKSILKGIDIVGIVDGASPLILEELKEYIQEGILFSLEEGGLRYKNKVTLILGSEIEIGKEEKGSPHLTCYFRDIESIS
;
A
#
# COMPACT_ATOMS: atom_id res chain seq x y z
N MET A 1 -24.42 3.91 4.80
CA MET A 1 -23.06 4.50 4.97
C MET A 1 -22.38 4.53 3.61
N ARG A 2 -21.60 5.55 3.28
CA ARG A 2 -20.89 5.68 1.99
C ARG A 2 -19.40 5.78 2.27
N PHE A 3 -18.60 5.05 1.51
CA PHE A 3 -17.14 5.07 1.57
C PHE A 3 -16.56 5.29 0.18
N TYR A 4 -15.38 5.90 0.12
CA TYR A 4 -14.60 6.07 -1.10
C TYR A 4 -13.28 5.31 -1.00
N GLY A 5 -12.99 4.54 -2.05
CA GLY A 5 -11.80 3.70 -2.13
C GLY A 5 -10.93 4.02 -3.34
N ASP A 6 -9.61 4.06 -3.13
CA ASP A 6 -8.60 4.04 -4.20
C ASP A 6 -7.69 2.82 -3.98
N LEU A 7 -7.96 1.74 -4.70
CA LEU A 7 -7.44 0.41 -4.36
C LEU A 7 -6.17 0.01 -5.14
N HIS A 8 -5.66 0.89 -6.00
CA HIS A 8 -4.47 0.61 -6.82
C HIS A 8 -3.52 1.80 -6.79
N VAL A 9 -2.85 1.97 -5.65
CA VAL A 9 -1.85 3.02 -5.45
C VAL A 9 -0.46 2.42 -5.34
N HIS A 10 0.48 2.97 -6.11
CA HIS A 10 1.88 2.57 -6.02
C HIS A 10 2.69 3.45 -5.07
N VAL A 11 3.66 2.84 -4.39
CA VAL A 11 4.72 3.48 -3.61
C VAL A 11 5.96 3.60 -4.49
N ALA A 12 6.49 4.82 -4.63
CA ALA A 12 7.69 5.07 -5.42
C ALA A 12 8.96 4.70 -4.67
N ARG A 13 9.02 5.06 -3.38
CA ARG A 13 10.21 4.90 -2.54
C ARG A 13 9.81 4.53 -1.14
N SER A 14 10.66 3.73 -0.48
CA SER A 14 10.57 3.55 0.96
C SER A 14 10.93 4.85 1.70
N ILE A 15 10.57 4.93 2.97
CA ILE A 15 10.94 6.07 3.83
C ILE A 15 12.46 6.27 3.93
N LYS A 16 13.24 5.18 3.83
CA LYS A 16 14.72 5.18 3.80
C LYS A 16 15.29 5.60 2.44
N GLY A 17 14.42 5.90 1.47
CA GLY A 17 14.78 6.39 0.13
C GLY A 17 15.13 5.29 -0.88
N ALA A 18 14.95 4.01 -0.56
CA ALA A 18 15.17 2.95 -1.54
C ALA A 18 14.05 3.00 -2.61
N PRO A 19 14.37 2.91 -3.92
CA PRO A 19 13.35 2.85 -4.97
C PRO A 19 12.55 1.55 -4.87
N VAL A 20 11.23 1.66 -5.04
CA VAL A 20 10.29 0.52 -5.04
C VAL A 20 9.71 0.32 -6.44
N LYS A 21 9.20 1.39 -7.05
CA LYS A 21 8.83 1.43 -8.47
C LYS A 21 9.42 2.65 -9.18
N ILE A 22 9.58 2.51 -10.50
CA ILE A 22 9.82 3.66 -11.37
C ILE A 22 8.55 4.52 -11.34
N ALA A 23 8.65 5.71 -10.74
CA ALA A 23 7.51 6.58 -10.53
C ALA A 23 7.88 8.05 -10.79
N ALA A 24 6.87 8.86 -11.14
CA ALA A 24 7.04 10.27 -11.47
C ALA A 24 7.38 11.16 -10.27
N SER A 25 7.19 10.68 -9.03
CA SER A 25 7.40 11.47 -7.82
C SER A 25 8.08 10.67 -6.72
N LYS A 26 9.15 11.24 -6.16
CA LYS A 26 9.86 10.72 -4.98
C LYS A 26 9.08 10.81 -3.67
N ASN A 27 7.95 11.52 -3.67
CA ASN A 27 7.13 11.76 -2.48
C ASN A 27 5.99 10.75 -2.31
N LEU A 28 5.83 9.79 -3.24
CA LEU A 28 4.89 8.69 -3.10
C LEU A 28 5.45 7.66 -2.12
N THR A 29 5.44 8.01 -0.83
CA THR A 29 5.75 7.14 0.32
C THR A 29 4.44 6.71 0.99
N VAL A 30 4.47 5.64 1.80
CA VAL A 30 3.28 5.10 2.47
C VAL A 30 2.55 6.17 3.28
N LEU A 31 3.26 6.89 4.17
CA LEU A 31 2.65 7.92 5.00
C LEU A 31 2.10 9.11 4.19
N ASN A 32 2.79 9.52 3.13
CA ASN A 32 2.29 10.60 2.28
C ASN A 32 1.02 10.21 1.53
N ILE A 33 0.94 8.95 1.06
CA ILE A 33 -0.27 8.43 0.43
C ILE A 33 -1.44 8.48 1.43
N LEU A 34 -1.25 7.98 2.65
CA LEU A 34 -2.27 7.97 3.69
C LEU A 34 -2.72 9.38 4.10
N GLU A 35 -1.78 10.31 4.27
CA GLU A 35 -2.08 11.70 4.59
C GLU A 35 -2.86 12.39 3.45
N LYS A 36 -2.49 12.12 2.20
CA LYS A 36 -3.23 12.64 1.04
C LYS A 36 -4.59 11.99 0.88
N SER A 37 -4.77 10.72 1.24
CA SER A 37 -6.09 10.08 1.27
C SER A 37 -7.05 10.79 2.22
N ILE A 38 -6.59 11.19 3.41
CA ILE A 38 -7.39 12.01 4.35
C ILE A 38 -7.83 13.32 3.68
N LEU A 39 -6.89 14.06 3.07
CA LEU A 39 -7.18 15.34 2.43
C LEU A 39 -8.11 15.22 1.23
N LYS A 40 -8.10 14.08 0.54
CA LYS A 40 -8.95 13.77 -0.61
C LYS A 40 -10.31 13.18 -0.22
N GLY A 41 -10.54 12.85 1.05
CA GLY A 41 -11.75 12.14 1.49
C GLY A 41 -11.82 10.69 1.02
N ILE A 42 -10.67 10.03 0.87
CA ILE A 42 -10.56 8.59 0.58
C ILE A 42 -10.53 7.85 1.92
N ASP A 43 -11.51 6.99 2.15
CA ASP A 43 -11.65 6.23 3.40
C ASP A 43 -10.82 4.94 3.40
N ILE A 44 -10.62 4.35 2.21
CA ILE A 44 -9.92 3.08 2.01
C ILE A 44 -8.87 3.25 0.91
N VAL A 45 -7.62 2.91 1.17
CA VAL A 45 -6.56 2.93 0.16
C VAL A 45 -5.92 1.55 0.03
N GLY A 46 -5.74 1.09 -1.21
CA GLY A 46 -5.01 -0.13 -1.53
C GLY A 46 -3.62 0.22 -2.03
N ILE A 47 -2.58 -0.15 -1.27
CA ILE A 47 -1.20 -0.03 -1.73
C ILE A 47 -0.78 -1.37 -2.34
N VAL A 48 -0.48 -1.35 -3.64
CA VAL A 48 -0.20 -2.56 -4.44
C VAL A 48 1.29 -2.87 -4.58
N ASP A 49 2.13 -2.28 -3.74
CA ASP A 49 3.54 -2.67 -3.57
C ASP A 49 3.78 -3.26 -2.17
N GLY A 50 2.71 -3.74 -1.51
CA GLY A 50 2.72 -4.26 -0.15
C GLY A 50 3.50 -5.56 0.02
N ALA A 51 3.76 -6.32 -1.06
CA ALA A 51 4.63 -7.49 -1.03
C ALA A 51 6.13 -7.16 -1.17
N SER A 52 6.50 -5.88 -1.38
CA SER A 52 7.90 -5.47 -1.39
C SER A 52 8.51 -5.60 0.01
N PRO A 53 9.68 -6.28 0.18
CA PRO A 53 10.34 -6.40 1.47
C PRO A 53 10.58 -5.06 2.16
N LEU A 54 10.90 -4.02 1.38
CA LEU A 54 11.12 -2.66 1.87
C LEU A 54 9.86 -2.05 2.47
N ILE A 55 8.71 -2.28 1.81
CA ILE A 55 7.41 -1.76 2.27
C ILE A 55 6.93 -2.56 3.47
N LEU A 56 7.13 -3.88 3.48
CA LEU A 56 6.79 -4.72 4.64
C LEU A 56 7.59 -4.32 5.89
N GLU A 57 8.89 -4.07 5.75
CA GLU A 57 9.73 -3.58 6.85
C GLU A 57 9.22 -2.23 7.36
N GLU A 58 8.93 -1.28 6.47
CA GLU A 58 8.40 0.05 6.81
C GLU A 58 7.04 -0.03 7.52
N LEU A 59 6.13 -0.89 7.06
CA LEU A 59 4.83 -1.09 7.71
C LEU A 59 4.97 -1.71 9.10
N LYS A 60 5.90 -2.67 9.28
CA LYS A 60 6.19 -3.25 10.60
C LYS A 60 6.76 -2.21 11.56
N GLU A 61 7.67 -1.35 11.10
CA GLU A 61 8.19 -0.22 11.88
C GLU A 61 7.03 0.71 12.31
N TYR A 62 6.14 1.08 11.38
CA TYR A 62 4.99 1.95 11.70
C TYR A 62 3.99 1.36 12.67
N ILE A 63 3.81 0.04 12.67
CA ILE A 63 2.99 -0.64 13.66
C ILE A 63 3.68 -0.61 15.03
N GLN A 64 4.98 -0.88 15.09
CA GLN A 64 5.76 -0.83 16.34
C GLN A 64 5.78 0.57 16.95
N GLU A 65 5.84 1.61 16.11
CA GLU A 65 5.79 3.01 16.53
C GLU A 65 4.39 3.52 16.88
N GLY A 66 3.33 2.72 16.66
CA GLY A 66 1.95 3.11 16.91
C GLY A 66 1.40 4.14 15.91
N ILE A 67 1.99 4.23 14.72
CA ILE A 67 1.51 5.08 13.62
C ILE A 67 0.37 4.37 12.85
N LEU A 68 0.51 3.06 12.66
CA LEU A 68 -0.49 2.19 12.04
C LEU A 68 -0.98 1.15 13.06
N PHE A 69 -2.26 0.79 12.97
CA PHE A 69 -2.88 -0.17 13.86
C PHE A 69 -3.53 -1.29 13.06
N SER A 70 -3.16 -2.54 13.31
CA SER A 70 -3.81 -3.69 12.68
C SER A 70 -5.28 -3.79 13.09
N LEU A 71 -6.13 -4.13 12.13
CA LEU A 71 -7.56 -4.37 12.34
C LEU A 71 -7.84 -5.87 12.40
N GLU A 72 -8.80 -6.29 13.22
CA GLU A 72 -9.18 -7.69 13.40
C GLU A 72 -9.72 -8.32 12.09
N GLU A 73 -10.47 -7.54 11.33
CA GLU A 73 -11.04 -7.93 10.04
C GLU A 73 -10.03 -7.84 8.88
N GLY A 74 -8.83 -7.33 9.14
CA GLY A 74 -7.76 -7.13 8.16
C GLY A 74 -7.54 -5.67 7.77
N GLY A 75 -6.33 -5.40 7.27
CA GLY A 75 -5.84 -4.07 6.95
C GLY A 75 -5.27 -3.32 8.15
N LEU A 76 -4.80 -2.10 7.88
CA LEU A 76 -4.15 -1.23 8.84
C LEU A 76 -4.89 0.12 8.93
N ARG A 77 -5.14 0.60 10.14
CA ARG A 77 -5.79 1.88 10.39
C ARG A 77 -4.76 2.99 10.60
N TYR A 78 -4.92 4.09 9.87
CA TYR A 78 -4.14 5.30 10.02
C TYR A 78 -4.99 6.44 10.61
N LYS A 79 -4.54 7.00 11.74
CA LYS A 79 -5.16 8.15 12.43
C LYS A 79 -6.68 8.05 12.66
N ASN A 80 -7.22 6.83 12.78
CA ASN A 80 -8.66 6.57 12.80
C ASN A 80 -9.45 7.21 11.64
N LYS A 81 -8.80 7.47 10.49
CA LYS A 81 -9.43 8.10 9.31
C LYS A 81 -9.37 7.24 8.05
N VAL A 82 -8.22 6.64 7.77
CA VAL A 82 -8.01 5.84 6.54
C VAL A 82 -7.68 4.40 6.88
N THR A 83 -8.28 3.47 6.15
CA THR A 83 -7.93 2.05 6.20
C THR A 83 -7.05 1.71 5.00
N LEU A 84 -5.86 1.20 5.28
CA LEU A 84 -4.93 0.67 4.31
C LEU A 84 -5.19 -0.83 4.10
N ILE A 85 -5.41 -1.21 2.85
CA ILE A 85 -5.42 -2.60 2.39
C ILE A 85 -4.10 -2.88 1.68
N LEU A 86 -3.47 -4.00 2.05
CA LEU A 86 -2.22 -4.43 1.45
C LEU A 86 -2.51 -5.21 0.18
N GLY A 87 -1.79 -4.91 -0.89
CA GLY A 87 -1.87 -5.67 -2.12
C GLY A 87 -0.53 -5.78 -2.83
N SER A 88 -0.52 -6.57 -3.91
CA SER A 88 0.61 -6.64 -4.84
C SER A 88 0.10 -6.58 -6.26
N GLU A 89 0.73 -5.75 -7.08
CA GLU A 89 0.65 -5.87 -8.52
C GLU A 89 1.70 -6.88 -9.00
N ILE A 90 1.28 -7.80 -9.86
CA ILE A 90 2.11 -8.82 -10.49
C ILE A 90 2.04 -8.58 -11.99
N GLU A 91 3.19 -8.35 -12.61
CA GLU A 91 3.33 -8.29 -14.07
C GLU A 91 3.68 -9.69 -14.58
N ILE A 92 2.83 -10.27 -15.43
CA ILE A 92 3.17 -11.54 -16.10
C ILE A 92 4.06 -11.22 -17.30
N GLY A 93 5.26 -11.80 -17.31
CA GLY A 93 6.21 -11.66 -18.41
C GLY A 93 5.65 -12.11 -19.76
N LYS A 94 5.99 -11.37 -20.82
CA LYS A 94 5.52 -11.53 -22.20
C LYS A 94 5.61 -12.97 -22.75
N GLU A 95 4.50 -13.46 -23.28
CA GLU A 95 4.47 -14.29 -24.50
C GLU A 95 3.97 -13.41 -25.65
N GLU A 96 4.88 -12.88 -26.49
CA GLU A 96 4.69 -12.14 -27.76
C GLU A 96 3.65 -10.98 -27.87
N LYS A 97 2.60 -10.90 -27.03
CA LYS A 97 1.48 -9.95 -27.05
C LYS A 97 1.16 -9.41 -25.65
N GLY A 98 1.98 -8.45 -25.19
CA GLY A 98 1.75 -7.68 -23.97
C GLY A 98 2.10 -8.40 -22.65
N SER A 99 2.16 -7.62 -21.57
CA SER A 99 2.32 -8.11 -20.19
C SER A 99 1.07 -7.73 -19.39
N PRO A 100 0.19 -8.67 -19.00
CA PRO A 100 -0.95 -8.33 -18.17
C PRO A 100 -0.50 -8.00 -16.75
N HIS A 101 -1.18 -7.03 -16.14
CA HIS A 101 -1.01 -6.66 -14.73
C HIS A 101 -2.15 -7.26 -13.93
N LEU A 102 -1.80 -7.96 -12.85
CA LEU A 102 -2.74 -8.58 -11.93
C LEU A 102 -2.58 -7.96 -10.56
N THR A 103 -3.68 -7.57 -9.92
CA THR A 103 -3.66 -7.06 -8.56
C THR A 103 -4.29 -8.09 -7.61
N CYS A 104 -3.56 -8.45 -6.57
CA CYS A 104 -4.06 -9.24 -5.46
C CYS A 104 -4.03 -8.43 -4.15
N TYR A 105 -4.87 -8.83 -3.19
CA TYR A 105 -4.94 -8.20 -1.87
C TYR A 105 -4.72 -9.25 -0.79
N PHE A 106 -4.12 -8.81 0.31
CA PHE A 106 -3.81 -9.61 1.48
C PHE A 106 -4.62 -9.09 2.67
N ARG A 107 -5.02 -10.01 3.55
CA ARG A 107 -5.76 -9.66 4.76
C ARG A 107 -4.91 -8.79 5.69
N ASP A 108 -3.67 -9.19 5.89
CA ASP A 108 -2.74 -8.61 6.86
C ASP A 108 -1.30 -8.86 6.41
N ILE A 109 -0.33 -8.37 7.19
CA ILE A 109 1.11 -8.50 6.89
C ILE A 109 1.52 -9.98 6.98
N GLU A 110 0.93 -10.72 7.90
CA GLU A 110 1.20 -12.13 8.17
C GLU A 110 0.76 -13.04 7.01
N SER A 111 -0.25 -12.62 6.25
CA SER A 111 -0.73 -13.31 5.05
C SER A 111 0.23 -13.21 3.84
N ILE A 112 1.29 -12.39 3.93
CA ILE A 112 2.29 -12.22 2.87
C ILE A 112 3.46 -13.14 3.19
N SER A 113 3.37 -14.39 2.75
CA SER A 113 4.37 -15.46 2.97
C SER A 113 4.79 -16.13 1.67
#